data_AF-A0A072PKA2-F1
#
_entry.id   AF-A0A072PKA2-F1
#
_cell.length_a   1.000
_cell.length_b   1.000
_cell.length_c   1.000
_cell.angle_alpha   90.00
_cell.angle_beta   90.00
_cell.angle_gamma   90.00
#
_symmetry.space_group_name_H-M   'P 1'
#
loop_
_entity.id
_entity.type
_entity.pdbx_description
1 polymer ?
#
loop_
_entity_poly.entity_id
_entity_poly.type
_entity_poly.pdbx_seq_one_letter_code
_entity_poly.pdbx_strand_id
1 'polypeptide(L)'
;MPKGDLPKVTIGASEEYNEKTASIVSHAMLPSAMWALFFKDGPDGIGLDAPDEETLPVYNSVVKQFLAPGAALGAFVTEAGDFAACASWWPPGSHTPPDDLNHNEADEHEHDQPSEETSLMAAFGREVGKIHRELIWSRYGQHYWHLGLLARDPRRPAVPGAVRAVLQPVIDQAAAERQPIWLVTTSEHARDVYLHFGWQVVRVVTVRGHVQWCMILHAPAES
;
A
#
# COMPACT_ATOMS: atom_id res chain seq x y z
N MET A 1 8.81 -7.60 25.91
CA MET A 1 7.41 -7.49 26.38
C MET A 1 6.84 -8.88 26.55
N PRO A 2 5.98 -9.15 27.55
CA PRO A 2 5.30 -10.43 27.66
C PRO A 2 4.48 -10.64 26.37
N LYS A 3 4.44 -11.87 25.84
CA LYS A 3 3.46 -12.28 24.83
C LYS A 3 2.09 -12.25 25.50
N GLY A 4 1.45 -11.07 25.58
CA GLY A 4 0.00 -11.04 25.69
C GLY A 4 -0.57 -11.69 24.43
N ASP A 5 -1.65 -12.44 24.57
CA ASP A 5 -2.34 -13.01 23.42
C ASP A 5 -2.67 -11.89 22.43
N LEU A 6 -2.21 -12.03 21.19
CA LEU A 6 -2.53 -11.07 20.14
C LEU A 6 -4.05 -11.07 19.92
N PRO A 7 -4.65 -9.92 19.56
CA PRO A 7 -6.06 -9.88 19.20
C PRO A 7 -6.37 -10.90 18.10
N LYS A 8 -7.56 -11.51 18.16
CA LYS A 8 -8.02 -12.44 17.13
C LYS A 8 -8.00 -11.74 15.77
N VAL A 9 -7.47 -12.44 14.77
CA VAL A 9 -7.43 -12.01 13.38
C VAL A 9 -8.54 -12.70 12.60
N THR A 10 -9.19 -11.96 11.72
CA THR A 10 -10.02 -12.54 10.66
C THR A 10 -9.55 -12.08 9.29
N ILE A 11 -9.88 -12.87 8.26
CA ILE A 11 -9.43 -12.66 6.88
C ILE A 11 -10.67 -12.69 5.98
N GLY A 12 -10.76 -11.74 5.05
CA GLY A 12 -11.85 -11.69 4.09
C GLY A 12 -11.52 -10.85 2.87
N ALA A 13 -12.23 -11.12 1.77
CA ALA A 13 -12.15 -10.37 0.52
C ALA A 13 -13.55 -9.90 0.05
N SER A 14 -14.55 -9.97 0.93
CA SER A 14 -15.92 -9.57 0.61
C SER A 14 -16.05 -8.05 0.48
N GLU A 15 -17.13 -7.61 -0.15
CA GLU A 15 -17.50 -6.20 -0.20
C GLU A 15 -17.51 -5.57 1.20
N GLU A 16 -18.09 -6.25 2.20
CA GLU A 16 -18.09 -5.79 3.59
C GLU A 16 -16.69 -5.50 4.15
N TYR A 17 -15.71 -6.37 3.90
CA TYR A 17 -14.32 -6.14 4.33
C TYR A 17 -13.71 -4.94 3.60
N ASN A 18 -13.98 -4.81 2.30
CA ASN A 18 -13.50 -3.68 1.51
C ASN A 18 -14.12 -2.36 1.99
N GLU A 19 -15.41 -2.34 2.32
CA GLU A 19 -16.10 -1.15 2.83
C GLU A 19 -15.56 -0.70 4.20
N LYS A 20 -15.39 -1.65 5.14
CA LYS A 20 -14.83 -1.34 6.46
C LYS A 20 -13.39 -0.85 6.37
N THR A 21 -12.57 -1.53 5.55
CA THR A 21 -11.18 -1.14 5.30
C THR A 21 -11.10 0.24 4.67
N ALA A 22 -11.92 0.52 3.65
CA ALA A 22 -11.97 1.84 3.03
C ALA A 22 -12.38 2.93 4.01
N SER A 23 -13.37 2.66 4.87
CA SER A 23 -13.76 3.58 5.96
C SER A 23 -12.59 3.89 6.88
N ILE A 24 -11.86 2.89 7.34
CA ILE A 24 -10.76 3.09 8.30
C ILE A 24 -9.57 3.78 7.67
N VAL A 25 -9.15 3.33 6.49
CA VAL A 25 -8.00 3.89 5.77
C VAL A 25 -8.29 5.34 5.41
N SER A 26 -9.47 5.67 4.90
CA SER A 26 -9.84 7.06 4.57
C SER A 26 -9.78 8.00 5.78
N HIS A 27 -10.25 7.57 6.96
CA HIS A 27 -10.07 8.35 8.19
C HIS A 27 -8.61 8.48 8.62
N ALA A 28 -7.82 7.41 8.46
CA ALA A 28 -6.39 7.44 8.76
C ALA A 28 -5.58 8.32 7.78
N MET A 29 -6.12 8.58 6.58
CA MET A 29 -5.53 9.45 5.57
C MET A 29 -5.79 10.93 5.82
N LEU A 30 -6.89 11.32 6.48
CA LEU A 30 -7.27 12.72 6.73
C LEU A 30 -6.12 13.62 7.26
N PRO A 31 -5.34 13.23 8.28
CA PRO A 31 -4.26 14.08 8.78
C PRO A 31 -3.04 14.17 7.84
N SER A 32 -3.04 13.48 6.69
CA SER A 32 -1.89 13.40 5.78
C SER A 32 -1.96 14.47 4.68
N ALA A 33 -1.07 15.45 4.77
CA ALA A 33 -0.87 16.44 3.70
C ALA A 33 -0.51 15.80 2.35
N MET A 34 0.15 14.63 2.35
CA MET A 34 0.51 13.93 1.11
C MET A 34 -0.73 13.45 0.35
N TRP A 35 -1.71 12.90 1.07
CA TRP A 35 -2.93 12.40 0.44
C TRP A 35 -3.74 13.55 -0.13
N ALA A 36 -3.80 14.69 0.56
CA ALA A 36 -4.42 15.90 0.02
C ALA A 36 -3.74 16.37 -1.28
N LEU A 37 -2.40 16.35 -1.32
CA LEU A 37 -1.64 16.70 -2.53
C LEU A 37 -1.85 15.73 -3.70
N PHE A 38 -2.03 14.44 -3.44
CA PHE A 38 -2.28 13.45 -4.50
C PHE A 38 -3.61 13.67 -5.21
N PHE A 39 -4.62 14.19 -4.50
CA PHE A 39 -5.97 14.37 -5.04
C PHE A 39 -6.31 15.83 -5.36
N LYS A 40 -5.38 16.76 -5.12
CA LYS A 40 -5.52 18.19 -5.41
C LYS A 40 -5.90 18.47 -6.87
N ASP A 41 -5.33 17.73 -7.81
CA ASP A 41 -5.52 17.92 -9.26
C ASP A 41 -6.43 16.83 -9.88
N GLY A 42 -7.14 16.05 -9.05
CA GLY A 42 -8.08 15.03 -9.52
C GLY A 42 -9.38 15.62 -10.09
N PRO A 43 -10.25 14.81 -10.72
CA PRO A 43 -11.50 15.29 -11.32
C PRO A 43 -12.44 16.03 -10.34
N ASP A 44 -12.31 15.75 -9.04
CA ASP A 44 -13.07 16.39 -7.97
C ASP A 44 -12.29 17.49 -7.19
N GLY A 45 -11.01 17.70 -7.52
CA GLY A 45 -10.19 18.85 -7.10
C GLY A 45 -10.31 19.29 -5.65
N ILE A 46 -10.05 18.39 -4.68
CA ILE A 46 -10.11 18.77 -3.26
C ILE A 46 -8.92 19.68 -2.93
N GLY A 47 -9.19 20.94 -2.55
CA GLY A 47 -8.17 21.85 -2.06
C GLY A 47 -7.49 21.33 -0.80
N LEU A 48 -6.23 21.71 -0.57
CA LEU A 48 -5.46 21.29 0.62
C LEU A 48 -6.14 21.64 1.95
N ASP A 49 -7.03 22.63 1.94
CA ASP A 49 -7.75 23.15 3.10
C ASP A 49 -9.23 22.74 3.11
N ALA A 50 -9.64 21.79 2.28
CA ALA A 50 -11.02 21.33 2.26
C ALA A 50 -11.39 20.67 3.60
N PRO A 51 -12.63 20.86 4.10
CA PRO A 51 -13.10 20.19 5.31
C PRO A 51 -13.02 18.66 5.22
N ASP A 52 -12.82 18.01 6.35
CA ASP A 52 -12.82 16.54 6.45
C ASP A 52 -14.11 15.92 5.90
N GLU A 53 -15.25 16.59 6.08
CA GLU A 53 -16.57 16.13 5.59
C GLU A 53 -16.64 16.07 4.06
N GLU A 54 -15.92 16.93 3.36
CA GLU A 54 -15.83 16.96 1.89
C GLU A 54 -14.73 16.02 1.38
N THR A 55 -13.64 15.88 2.16
CA THR A 55 -12.47 15.08 1.78
C THR A 55 -12.69 13.58 1.96
N LEU A 56 -13.37 13.20 3.04
CA LEU A 56 -13.54 11.81 3.44
C LEU A 56 -14.25 10.94 2.38
N PRO A 57 -15.35 11.38 1.72
CA PRO A 57 -16.00 10.60 0.67
C PRO A 57 -15.08 10.28 -0.51
N VAL A 58 -14.21 11.23 -0.91
CA VAL A 58 -13.27 11.01 -2.01
C VAL A 58 -12.19 10.01 -1.61
N TYR A 59 -11.60 10.14 -0.41
CA TYR A 59 -10.62 9.16 0.07
C TYR A 59 -11.24 7.77 0.18
N ASN A 60 -12.47 7.69 0.69
CA ASN A 60 -13.20 6.43 0.78
C ASN A 60 -13.39 5.80 -0.61
N SER A 61 -13.85 6.59 -1.58
CA SER A 61 -14.03 6.17 -2.97
C SER A 61 -12.74 5.64 -3.60
N VAL A 62 -11.63 6.37 -3.45
CA VAL A 62 -10.32 5.96 -3.97
C VAL A 62 -9.86 4.64 -3.35
N VAL A 63 -10.00 4.48 -2.03
CA VAL A 63 -9.61 3.23 -1.37
C VAL A 63 -10.50 2.07 -1.83
N LYS A 64 -11.81 2.29 -2.02
CA LYS A 64 -12.72 1.27 -2.60
C LYS A 64 -12.30 0.88 -4.01
N GLN A 65 -11.95 1.85 -4.86
CA GLN A 65 -11.47 1.61 -6.23
C GLN A 65 -10.14 0.87 -6.26
N PHE A 66 -9.29 1.04 -5.24
CA PHE A 66 -8.06 0.27 -5.08
C PHE A 66 -8.32 -1.18 -4.64
N LEU A 67 -9.22 -1.39 -3.67
CA LEU A 67 -9.48 -2.72 -3.10
C LEU A 67 -10.31 -3.63 -4.00
N ALA A 68 -11.34 -3.12 -4.67
CA ALA A 68 -12.32 -3.95 -5.37
C ALA A 68 -11.72 -4.76 -6.55
N PRO A 69 -10.88 -4.19 -7.44
CA PRO A 69 -10.22 -4.98 -8.49
C PRO A 69 -9.22 -5.99 -7.90
N GLY A 70 -8.53 -5.61 -6.82
CA GLY A 70 -7.61 -6.50 -6.13
C GLY A 70 -8.28 -7.76 -5.61
N ALA A 71 -9.46 -7.64 -5.02
CA ALA A 71 -10.23 -8.78 -4.51
C ALA A 71 -10.56 -9.79 -5.63
N ALA A 72 -10.86 -9.32 -6.83
CA ALA A 72 -11.09 -10.19 -8.00
C ALA A 72 -9.83 -10.94 -8.46
N LEU A 73 -8.64 -10.40 -8.13
CA LEU A 73 -7.33 -11.01 -8.42
C LEU A 73 -6.80 -11.84 -7.25
N GLY A 74 -7.58 -12.03 -6.17
CA GLY A 74 -7.20 -12.84 -5.01
C GLY A 74 -6.58 -12.05 -3.86
N ALA A 75 -6.59 -10.71 -3.91
CA ALA A 75 -6.23 -9.90 -2.75
C ALA A 75 -7.24 -10.08 -1.62
N PHE A 76 -6.78 -9.90 -0.38
CA PHE A 76 -7.61 -10.03 0.80
C PHE A 76 -7.23 -9.02 1.88
N VAL A 77 -8.11 -8.86 2.86
CA VAL A 77 -7.89 -8.03 4.04
C VAL A 77 -7.74 -8.92 5.26
N THR A 78 -6.74 -8.63 6.08
CA THR A 78 -6.64 -9.09 7.47
C THR A 78 -7.12 -7.98 8.39
N GLU A 79 -8.00 -8.27 9.35
CA GLU A 79 -8.41 -7.34 10.41
C GLU A 79 -8.13 -7.93 11.79
N ALA A 80 -7.89 -7.06 12.76
CA ALA A 80 -7.77 -7.45 14.16
C ALA A 80 -8.48 -6.49 15.10
N GLY A 81 -9.09 -7.05 16.15
CA GLY A 81 -9.76 -6.28 17.19
C GLY A 81 -10.99 -5.54 16.68
N ASP A 82 -11.80 -6.20 15.86
CA ASP A 82 -13.00 -5.60 15.24
C ASP A 82 -12.61 -4.42 14.34
N PHE A 83 -11.61 -4.62 13.49
CA PHE A 83 -11.00 -3.60 12.66
C PHE A 83 -10.39 -2.40 13.44
N ALA A 84 -9.90 -2.63 14.67
CA ALA A 84 -9.00 -1.66 15.30
C ALA A 84 -7.70 -1.48 14.47
N ALA A 85 -7.30 -2.51 13.74
CA ALA A 85 -6.32 -2.45 12.66
C ALA A 85 -6.76 -3.33 11.49
N CYS A 86 -6.37 -2.93 10.28
CA CYS A 86 -6.56 -3.71 9.07
C CYS A 86 -5.37 -3.55 8.11
N ALA A 87 -5.12 -4.59 7.31
CA ALA A 87 -4.13 -4.56 6.24
C ALA A 87 -4.67 -5.28 5.00
N SER A 88 -4.34 -4.77 3.81
CA SER A 88 -4.68 -5.41 2.53
C SER A 88 -3.46 -6.03 1.86
N TRP A 89 -3.64 -7.25 1.37
CA TRP A 89 -2.58 -8.13 0.91
C TRP A 89 -2.88 -8.67 -0.47
N TRP A 90 -1.87 -8.63 -1.33
CA TRP A 90 -1.89 -9.27 -2.63
C TRP A 90 -0.92 -10.45 -2.60
N PRO A 91 -1.42 -11.69 -2.71
CA PRO A 91 -0.57 -12.87 -2.69
C PRO A 91 0.21 -13.03 -4.01
N PRO A 92 1.23 -13.89 -4.00
CA PRO A 92 1.88 -14.38 -5.22
C PRO A 92 0.85 -14.87 -6.25
N GLY A 93 1.06 -14.52 -7.51
CA GLY A 93 0.15 -14.86 -8.61
C GLY A 93 -1.03 -13.90 -8.80
N SER A 94 -1.29 -12.98 -7.87
CA SER A 94 -2.35 -11.96 -8.00
C SER A 94 -1.95 -10.73 -8.84
N HIS A 95 -0.68 -10.64 -9.24
CA HIS A 95 -0.11 -9.45 -9.88
C HIS A 95 -0.17 -9.54 -11.39
N THR A 96 -0.62 -8.47 -12.05
CA THR A 96 -0.51 -8.34 -13.51
C THR A 96 0.91 -7.94 -13.91
N PRO A 97 1.38 -8.37 -15.10
CA PRO A 97 2.61 -7.84 -15.68
C PRO A 97 2.57 -6.32 -15.85
N PRO A 98 3.71 -5.63 -15.67
CA PRO A 98 3.85 -4.23 -16.07
C PRO A 98 3.43 -3.99 -17.53
N ASP A 99 2.71 -2.90 -17.77
CA ASP A 99 2.06 -2.61 -19.06
C ASP A 99 3.04 -2.54 -20.25
N ASP A 100 4.28 -2.11 -20.00
CA ASP A 100 5.35 -1.96 -21.00
C ASP A 100 5.90 -3.29 -21.52
N LEU A 101 5.64 -4.42 -20.86
CA LEU A 101 6.01 -5.75 -21.38
C LEU A 101 5.09 -6.23 -22.51
N ASN A 102 3.96 -5.55 -22.73
CA ASN A 102 3.04 -5.82 -23.85
C ASN A 102 3.23 -4.84 -25.03
N HIS A 103 4.06 -3.81 -24.89
CA HIS A 103 4.34 -2.85 -25.95
C HIS A 103 5.65 -3.22 -26.65
N ASN A 104 5.58 -3.46 -27.97
CA ASN A 104 6.78 -3.60 -28.80
C ASN A 104 7.62 -2.32 -28.68
N GLU A 105 8.95 -2.46 -28.61
CA GLU A 105 9.99 -1.42 -28.48
C GLU A 105 9.93 -0.28 -29.54
N ALA A 106 8.95 -0.29 -30.45
CA ALA A 106 8.77 0.68 -31.52
C ALA A 106 8.07 1.99 -31.10
N ASP A 107 7.42 2.04 -29.92
CA ASP A 107 6.63 3.21 -29.48
C ASP A 107 7.37 4.12 -28.46
N GLU A 108 8.64 3.83 -28.13
CA GLU A 108 9.38 4.52 -27.07
C GLU A 108 9.77 5.99 -27.38
N HIS A 109 9.43 6.53 -28.56
CA HIS A 109 9.90 7.86 -29.00
C HIS A 109 8.89 9.01 -28.93
N GLU A 110 7.63 8.80 -28.51
CA GLU A 110 6.61 9.88 -28.56
C GLU A 110 6.06 10.40 -27.22
N HIS A 111 6.41 9.83 -26.06
CA HIS A 111 5.78 10.23 -24.78
C HIS A 111 6.70 10.59 -23.61
N ASP A 112 8.02 10.65 -23.79
CA ASP A 112 8.97 10.84 -22.68
C ASP A 112 9.29 12.32 -22.34
N GLN A 113 8.39 13.25 -22.68
CA GLN A 113 8.43 14.62 -22.17
C GLN A 113 7.49 14.71 -20.95
N PRO A 114 8.00 14.84 -19.71
CA PRO A 114 7.14 15.13 -18.58
C PRO A 114 6.56 16.52 -18.79
N SER A 115 5.28 16.61 -19.15
CA SER A 115 4.57 17.88 -19.01
C SER A 115 4.61 18.29 -17.54
N GLU A 116 4.87 19.58 -17.26
CA GLU A 116 4.80 20.13 -15.91
C GLU A 116 3.43 19.87 -15.24
N GLU A 117 2.41 19.53 -16.04
CA GLU A 117 1.03 19.25 -15.68
C GLU A 117 0.75 17.82 -15.15
N THR A 118 1.75 16.93 -15.04
CA THR A 118 1.50 15.63 -14.41
C THR A 118 1.18 15.82 -12.91
N SER A 119 0.08 15.22 -12.42
CA SER A 119 -0.25 15.17 -10.99
C SER A 119 0.88 14.54 -10.15
N LEU A 120 0.99 14.93 -8.88
CA LEU A 120 2.03 14.39 -7.99
C LEU A 120 1.95 12.86 -7.88
N MET A 121 0.72 12.32 -7.81
CA MET A 121 0.48 10.88 -7.77
C MET A 121 1.04 10.16 -9.00
N ALA A 122 0.78 10.67 -10.22
CA ALA A 122 1.25 10.05 -11.44
C ALA A 122 2.79 10.14 -11.58
N ALA A 123 3.39 11.23 -11.14
CA ALA A 123 4.85 11.36 -11.11
C ALA A 123 5.50 10.34 -10.15
N PHE A 124 4.95 10.15 -8.95
CA PHE A 124 5.39 9.06 -8.06
C PHE A 124 5.15 7.69 -8.67
N GLY A 125 3.97 7.45 -9.26
CA GLY A 125 3.61 6.17 -9.89
C GLY A 125 4.61 5.75 -10.96
N ARG A 126 5.08 6.68 -11.81
CA ARG A 126 6.13 6.40 -12.80
C ARG A 126 7.44 5.97 -12.16
N GLU A 127 7.92 6.72 -11.18
CA GLU A 127 9.21 6.42 -10.54
C GLU A 127 9.14 5.13 -9.72
N VAL A 128 8.06 4.92 -8.94
CA VAL A 128 7.81 3.67 -8.23
C VAL A 128 7.69 2.49 -9.19
N GLY A 129 7.01 2.67 -10.32
CA GLY A 129 6.87 1.63 -11.36
C GLY A 129 8.22 1.17 -11.91
N LYS A 130 9.14 2.10 -12.21
CA LYS A 130 10.51 1.75 -12.64
C LYS A 130 11.23 0.89 -11.61
N ILE A 131 11.11 1.25 -10.33
CA ILE A 131 11.78 0.56 -9.23
C ILE A 131 11.16 -0.82 -8.99
N HIS A 132 9.84 -0.89 -9.02
CA HIS A 132 9.13 -2.16 -8.90
C HIS A 132 9.52 -3.11 -10.03
N ARG A 133 9.63 -2.63 -11.27
CA ARG A 133 10.15 -3.42 -12.39
C ARG A 133 11.58 -3.91 -12.13
N GLU A 134 12.47 -3.01 -11.75
CA GLU A 134 13.89 -3.30 -11.54
C GLU A 134 14.12 -4.29 -10.38
N LEU A 135 13.47 -4.08 -9.24
CA LEU A 135 13.79 -4.78 -7.98
C LEU A 135 12.84 -5.92 -7.64
N ILE A 136 11.59 -5.85 -8.11
CA ILE A 136 10.56 -6.86 -7.83
C ILE A 136 10.31 -7.71 -9.07
N TRP A 137 9.81 -7.11 -10.15
CA TRP A 137 9.33 -7.89 -11.30
C TRP A 137 10.45 -8.67 -11.98
N SER A 138 11.60 -8.03 -12.25
CA SER A 138 12.74 -8.67 -12.93
C SER A 138 13.29 -9.90 -12.20
N ARG A 139 13.14 -9.94 -10.87
CA ARG A 139 13.73 -10.97 -9.99
C ARG A 139 12.72 -12.02 -9.56
N TYR A 140 11.49 -11.61 -9.28
CA TYR A 140 10.48 -12.46 -8.65
C TYR A 140 9.27 -12.71 -9.55
N GLY A 141 9.09 -11.95 -10.63
CA GLY A 141 7.89 -12.02 -11.48
C GLY A 141 6.63 -11.86 -10.63
N GLN A 142 5.74 -12.85 -10.68
CA GLN A 142 4.54 -12.89 -9.85
C GLN A 142 4.76 -13.50 -8.44
N HIS A 143 5.96 -13.96 -8.10
CA HIS A 143 6.26 -14.67 -6.85
C HIS A 143 6.67 -13.74 -5.70
N TYR A 144 5.79 -12.79 -5.37
CA TYR A 144 5.97 -11.90 -4.23
C TYR A 144 4.63 -11.53 -3.61
N TRP A 145 4.68 -11.18 -2.32
CA TRP A 145 3.56 -10.59 -1.60
C TRP A 145 3.61 -9.06 -1.71
N HIS A 146 2.47 -8.40 -1.76
CA HIS A 146 2.39 -6.94 -1.67
C HIS A 146 1.46 -6.51 -0.54
N LEU A 147 1.99 -5.69 0.37
CA LEU A 147 1.21 -5.01 1.39
C LEU A 147 0.75 -3.66 0.81
N GLY A 148 -0.52 -3.59 0.42
CA GLY A 148 -1.07 -2.42 -0.26
C GLY A 148 -1.48 -1.31 0.71
N LEU A 149 -2.20 -1.66 1.78
CA LEU A 149 -2.67 -0.72 2.80
C LEU A 149 -2.43 -1.31 4.19
N LEU A 150 -2.10 -0.45 5.15
CA LEU A 150 -2.11 -0.74 6.58
C LEU A 150 -2.67 0.47 7.31
N ALA A 151 -3.68 0.26 8.14
CA ALA A 151 -4.27 1.32 8.93
C ALA A 151 -4.69 0.84 10.31
N ARG A 152 -4.72 1.80 11.25
CA ARG A 152 -5.46 1.70 12.51
C ARG A 152 -6.62 2.67 12.44
N ASP A 153 -7.75 2.32 13.01
CA ASP A 153 -8.89 3.26 13.08
C ASP A 153 -8.56 4.39 14.08
N PRO A 154 -8.40 5.64 13.63
CA PRO A 154 -8.09 6.76 14.52
C PRO A 154 -9.26 7.13 15.44
N ARG A 155 -10.48 6.67 15.13
CA ARG A 155 -11.69 6.95 15.91
C ARG A 155 -11.85 6.00 17.10
N ARG A 156 -11.01 4.96 17.19
CA ARG A 156 -11.07 3.95 18.25
C ARG A 156 -9.80 3.98 19.11
N PRO A 157 -9.89 3.59 20.39
CA PRO A 157 -8.72 3.38 21.21
C PRO A 157 -7.76 2.37 20.58
N ALA A 158 -6.46 2.59 20.76
CA ALA A 158 -5.45 1.65 20.28
C ALA A 158 -5.61 0.29 20.98
N VAL A 159 -5.74 -0.77 20.20
CA VAL A 159 -5.72 -2.15 20.70
C VAL A 159 -4.28 -2.65 20.69
N PRO A 160 -3.67 -2.96 21.85
CA PRO A 160 -2.30 -3.44 21.90
C PRO A 160 -2.10 -4.68 21.02
N GLY A 161 -1.04 -4.67 20.20
CA GLY A 161 -0.71 -5.79 19.32
C GLY A 161 -1.55 -5.92 18.05
N ALA A 162 -2.58 -5.10 17.82
CA ALA A 162 -3.45 -5.23 16.64
C ALA A 162 -2.68 -5.08 15.30
N VAL A 163 -1.73 -4.15 15.22
CA VAL A 163 -0.85 -4.01 14.03
C VAL A 163 -0.02 -5.27 13.80
N ARG A 164 0.57 -5.83 14.87
CA ARG A 164 1.32 -7.08 14.77
C ARG A 164 0.40 -8.23 14.37
N ALA A 165 -0.82 -8.26 14.86
CA ALA A 165 -1.79 -9.31 14.56
C ALA A 165 -2.15 -9.36 13.07
N VAL A 166 -2.37 -8.21 12.42
CA VAL A 166 -2.68 -8.17 10.97
C VAL A 166 -1.46 -8.36 10.07
N LEU A 167 -0.24 -8.15 10.57
CA LEU A 167 1.00 -8.29 9.80
C LEU A 167 1.65 -9.67 9.93
N GLN A 168 1.83 -10.15 11.16
CA GLN A 168 2.69 -11.30 11.45
C GLN A 168 2.30 -12.59 10.74
N PRO A 169 1.00 -12.98 10.65
CA PRO A 169 0.63 -14.22 9.98
C PRO A 169 1.04 -14.26 8.50
N VAL A 170 0.89 -13.14 7.78
CA VAL A 170 1.27 -13.05 6.37
C VAL A 170 2.80 -12.95 6.21
N ILE A 171 3.49 -12.28 7.13
CA ILE A 171 4.96 -12.28 7.19
C ILE A 171 5.50 -13.69 7.38
N ASP A 172 4.95 -14.44 8.33
CA ASP A 172 5.35 -15.81 8.63
C ASP A 172 5.09 -16.73 7.44
N GLN A 173 3.95 -16.54 6.77
CA GLN A 173 3.61 -17.27 5.54
C GLN A 173 4.58 -16.95 4.40
N ALA A 174 4.83 -15.67 4.10
CA ALA A 174 5.78 -15.26 3.06
C ALA A 174 7.19 -15.80 3.33
N ALA A 175 7.62 -15.82 4.60
CA ALA A 175 8.89 -16.42 5.00
C ALA A 175 8.93 -17.94 4.76
N ALA A 176 7.85 -18.66 5.09
CA ALA A 176 7.74 -20.10 4.84
C ALA A 176 7.72 -20.44 3.34
N GLU A 177 7.08 -19.58 2.54
CA GLU A 177 7.03 -19.68 1.07
C GLU A 177 8.31 -19.16 0.39
N ARG A 178 9.21 -18.56 1.17
CA ARG A 178 10.47 -17.97 0.73
C ARG A 178 10.30 -16.86 -0.32
N GLN A 179 9.24 -16.08 -0.17
CA GLN A 179 8.88 -15.00 -1.08
C GLN A 179 9.01 -13.64 -0.39
N PRO A 180 9.46 -12.59 -1.11
CA PRO A 180 9.59 -11.27 -0.54
C PRO A 180 8.23 -10.58 -0.38
N ILE A 181 8.19 -9.57 0.47
CA ILE A 181 7.05 -8.66 0.58
C ILE A 181 7.45 -7.26 0.14
N TRP A 182 6.76 -6.73 -0.87
CA TRP A 182 6.90 -5.36 -1.35
C TRP A 182 5.89 -4.43 -0.67
N LEU A 183 6.30 -3.18 -0.41
CA LEU A 183 5.39 -2.08 -0.12
C LEU A 183 6.01 -0.74 -0.50
N VAL A 184 5.16 0.28 -0.57
CA VAL A 184 5.56 1.68 -0.68
C VAL A 184 4.81 2.50 0.37
N THR A 185 5.48 3.48 0.98
CA THR A 185 4.83 4.39 1.92
C THR A 185 5.29 5.83 1.77
N THR A 186 4.39 6.77 2.06
CA THR A 186 4.64 8.22 2.13
C THR A 186 4.76 8.72 3.57
N SER A 187 4.55 7.86 4.57
CA SER A 187 4.54 8.23 5.98
C SER A 187 5.82 7.78 6.66
N GLU A 188 6.56 8.74 7.24
CA GLU A 188 7.75 8.44 8.05
C GLU A 188 7.42 7.54 9.25
N HIS A 189 6.28 7.79 9.89
CA HIS A 189 5.82 6.95 10.98
C HIS A 189 5.55 5.51 10.51
N ALA A 190 4.88 5.33 9.36
CA ALA A 190 4.64 4.00 8.81
C ALA A 190 5.95 3.31 8.41
N ARG A 191 6.89 4.04 7.79
CA ARG A 191 8.24 3.54 7.48
C ARG A 191 8.90 2.96 8.73
N ASP A 192 8.88 3.68 9.84
CA ASP A 192 9.52 3.24 11.08
C ASP A 192 8.84 2.01 11.69
N VAL A 193 7.52 1.90 11.53
CA VAL A 193 6.78 0.66 11.86
C VAL A 193 7.29 -0.48 10.99
N TYR A 194 7.40 -0.32 9.67
CA TYR A 194 7.87 -1.39 8.78
C TYR A 194 9.32 -1.79 9.05
N LEU A 195 10.20 -0.82 9.36
CA LEU A 195 11.57 -1.10 9.79
C LEU A 195 11.60 -1.97 11.05
N HIS A 196 10.71 -1.74 12.02
CA HIS A 196 10.59 -2.58 13.22
C HIS A 196 10.21 -4.04 12.91
N PHE A 197 9.47 -4.28 11.83
CA PHE A 197 9.14 -5.63 11.36
C PHE A 197 10.19 -6.23 10.41
N GLY A 198 11.28 -5.52 10.15
CA GLY A 198 12.41 -6.03 9.36
C GLY A 198 12.37 -5.69 7.87
N TRP A 199 11.40 -4.89 7.40
CA TRP A 199 11.51 -4.32 6.06
C TRP A 199 12.75 -3.45 5.95
N GLN A 200 13.32 -3.40 4.76
CA GLN A 200 14.45 -2.55 4.42
C GLN A 200 13.99 -1.50 3.40
N VAL A 201 14.43 -0.25 3.58
CA VAL A 201 14.31 0.77 2.53
C VAL A 201 15.28 0.40 1.42
N VAL A 202 14.76 0.06 0.25
CA VAL A 202 15.58 -0.29 -0.93
C VAL A 202 15.74 0.87 -1.89
N ARG A 203 14.80 1.82 -1.86
CA ARG A 203 14.93 3.10 -2.57
C ARG A 203 14.09 4.19 -1.91
N VAL A 204 14.53 5.43 -2.08
CA VAL A 204 13.80 6.63 -1.72
C VAL A 204 13.48 7.37 -3.02
N VAL A 205 12.20 7.67 -3.24
CA VAL A 205 11.74 8.48 -4.37
C VAL A 205 11.43 9.87 -3.87
N THR A 206 11.98 10.88 -4.53
CA THR A 206 11.67 12.28 -4.24
C THR A 206 11.07 12.95 -5.47
N VAL A 207 9.85 13.48 -5.34
CA VAL A 207 9.16 14.23 -6.38
C VAL A 207 8.70 15.55 -5.79
N ARG A 208 9.12 16.67 -6.38
CA ARG A 208 8.73 18.04 -5.95
C ARG A 208 8.90 18.27 -4.43
N GLY A 209 9.96 17.71 -3.83
CA GLY A 209 10.26 17.83 -2.40
C GLY A 209 9.51 16.86 -1.48
N HIS A 210 8.62 16.03 -2.02
CA HIS A 210 7.88 15.00 -1.30
C HIS A 210 8.58 13.65 -1.42
N VAL A 211 8.43 12.78 -0.42
CA VAL A 211 9.17 11.51 -0.33
C VAL A 211 8.25 10.31 -0.28
N GLN A 212 8.64 9.25 -0.99
CA GLN A 212 8.15 7.89 -0.82
C GLN A 212 9.30 6.92 -0.53
N TRP A 213 9.07 5.97 0.35
CA TRP A 213 9.98 4.87 0.66
C TRP A 213 9.48 3.59 0.00
N CYS A 214 10.28 3.06 -0.92
CA CYS A 214 10.11 1.73 -1.48
C CYS A 214 10.81 0.73 -0.54
N MET A 215 10.07 -0.27 -0.07
CA MET A 215 10.58 -1.18 0.96
C MET A 215 10.35 -2.65 0.59
N ILE A 216 11.32 -3.49 0.96
CA ILE A 216 11.25 -4.95 0.79
C ILE A 216 11.51 -5.63 2.12
N LEU A 217 10.66 -6.60 2.48
CA LEU A 217 10.99 -7.63 3.44
C LEU A 217 11.46 -8.86 2.67
N HIS A 218 12.74 -9.18 2.76
CA HIS A 218 13.28 -10.38 2.13
C HIS A 218 12.94 -11.62 2.97
N ALA A 219 12.68 -12.73 2.29
CA ALA A 219 12.64 -14.03 2.96
C ALA A 219 13.99 -14.31 3.66
N PRO A 220 14.00 -15.03 4.79
CA PRO A 220 15.23 -15.43 5.47
C PRO A 220 16.19 -16.16 4.51
N ALA A 221 17.49 -15.85 4.61
CA ALA A 221 18.53 -16.57 3.87
C ALA A 221 18.62 -18.03 4.36
N GLU A 222 19.04 -18.95 3.50
CA GLU A 222 19.34 -20.33 3.92
C GLU A 222 20.49 -20.31 4.94
N SER A 223 20.30 -21.02 6.05
CA SER A 223 21.33 -21.35 7.04
C SER A 223 22.12 -22.57 6.62
#